data_AF-A0A3N5FNL1-F1
#
_entry.id   AF-A0A3N5FNL1-F1
#
_cell.length_a   1.000
_cell.length_b   1.000
_cell.length_c   1.000
_cell.angle_alpha   90.00
_cell.angle_beta   90.00
_cell.angle_gamma   90.00
#
_symmetry.space_group_name_H-M   'P 1'
#
loop_
_entity.id
_entity.type
_entity.pdbx_description
1 polymer ?
#
loop_
_entity_poly.entity_id
_entity_poly.type
_entity_poly.pdbx_seq_one_letter_code
_entity_poly.pdbx_strand_id
1 'polypeptide(L)' 'MYHRNGYPFRHPDGHSSTSVPFHQGRDISPILLRQIAKDIGTTVREFISNR' A
#
# COMPACT_ATOMS: atom_id res chain seq x y z
N MET A 1 8.68 9.71 -18.79
CA MET A 1 7.41 10.03 -18.10
C MET A 1 6.90 8.70 -17.55
N TYR A 2 7.09 8.42 -16.26
CA TYR A 2 6.78 7.10 -15.70
C TYR A 2 5.27 6.93 -15.60
N HIS A 3 4.71 6.03 -16.41
CA HIS A 3 3.31 5.65 -16.32
C HIS A 3 3.03 5.01 -14.95
N ARG A 4 2.04 5.56 -14.26
CA ARG A 4 1.58 5.17 -12.92
C ARG A 4 0.88 3.81 -12.99
N ASN A 5 1.63 2.71 -12.98
CA ASN A 5 1.07 1.36 -12.85
C ASN A 5 0.75 1.07 -11.37
N GLY A 6 -0.43 1.47 -10.92
CA GLY A 6 -0.93 1.11 -9.59
C GLY A 6 -2.45 1.12 -9.57
N TYR A 7 -3.06 0.07 -9.02
CA TYR A 7 -4.51 0.03 -8.84
C TYR A 7 -4.89 0.95 -7.68
N PRO A 8 -5.81 1.92 -7.87
CA PRO A 8 -6.31 2.73 -6.78
C PRO A 8 -7.22 1.88 -5.89
N PHE A 9 -6.79 1.59 -4.66
CA PHE A 9 -7.66 1.03 -3.64
C PHE A 9 -8.38 2.17 -2.92
N ARG A 10 -9.71 2.08 -2.84
CA ARG A 10 -10.54 3.09 -2.20
C ARG A 10 -11.00 2.57 -0.85
N HIS A 11 -10.59 3.24 0.22
CA HIS A 11 -11.02 2.88 1.56
C HIS A 11 -12.49 3.28 1.78
N PRO A 12 -13.30 2.41 2.41
CA PRO A 12 -14.72 2.67 2.66
C PRO A 12 -14.97 3.79 3.69
N ASP A 13 -13.95 4.19 4.45
CA ASP A 13 -13.96 5.28 5.43
C ASP A 13 -13.69 6.68 4.82
N GLY A 14 -13.43 6.76 3.51
CA GLY A 14 -13.23 8.01 2.79
C GLY A 14 -11.81 8.59 2.87
N HIS A 15 -10.88 7.92 3.55
CA HIS A 15 -9.48 8.35 3.56
C HIS A 15 -8.77 7.87 2.27
N SER A 16 -8.36 8.82 1.44
CA SER A 16 -7.35 8.77 0.36
C SER A 16 -7.16 7.47 -0.43
N SER A 17 -7.30 7.53 -1.76
CA SER A 17 -6.98 6.43 -2.66
C SER A 17 -5.50 6.00 -2.56
N THR A 18 -5.26 4.78 -2.10
CA THR A 18 -3.90 4.22 -2.04
C THR A 18 -3.59 3.56 -3.38
N SER A 19 -2.62 4.13 -4.11
CA SER A 19 -2.11 3.50 -5.32
C SER A 19 -1.03 2.50 -4.93
N VAL A 20 -1.35 1.20 -5.00
CA VAL A 20 -0.40 0.14 -4.67
C VAL A 20 0.31 -0.29 -5.96
N PRO A 21 1.66 -0.20 -6.03
CA PRO A 21 2.39 -0.72 -7.17
C PRO A 21 2.23 -2.25 -7.25
N PHE A 22 1.72 -2.73 -8.38
CA PHE A 22 1.54 -4.17 -8.59
C PHE A 22 2.83 -4.76 -9.16
N HIS A 23 3.62 -5.41 -8.30
CA HIS A 23 4.77 -6.21 -8.70
C HIS A 23 4.44 -7.68 -8.44
N GLN A 24 3.81 -8.33 -9.43
CA GLN A 24 3.40 -9.72 -9.33
C GLN A 24 4.62 -10.62 -9.05
N GLY A 25 4.64 -11.29 -7.89
CA GLY A 25 5.64 -12.30 -7.53
C GLY A 25 6.96 -11.81 -6.92
N ARG A 26 7.02 -10.59 -6.36
CA ARG A 26 8.20 -10.12 -5.61
C ARG A 26 7.82 -9.55 -4.25
N ASP A 27 8.72 -9.73 -3.28
CA ASP A 27 8.63 -9.04 -2.00
C ASP A 27 8.65 -7.52 -2.19
N ILE A 28 7.86 -6.82 -1.38
CA ILE A 28 7.89 -5.37 -1.30
C ILE A 28 9.02 -4.93 -0.36
N SER A 29 9.68 -3.82 -0.68
CA SER A 29 10.76 -3.32 0.18
C SER A 29 10.20 -2.83 1.53
N PRO A 30 10.98 -2.91 2.63
CA PRO A 30 10.54 -2.41 3.94
C PRO A 30 10.18 -0.92 3.95
N ILE A 31 10.79 -0.13 3.05
CA ILE A 31 10.49 1.30 2.89
C ILE A 31 9.09 1.49 2.30
N LEU A 32 8.78 0.73 1.23
CA LEU A 32 7.48 0.79 0.58
C LEU A 32 6.37 0.31 1.52
N LEU A 33 6.62 -0.76 2.29
CA LEU A 33 5.70 -1.26 3.31
C LEU A 33 5.33 -0.17 4.34
N ARG A 34 6.31 0.58 4.83
CA ARG A 34 6.08 1.69 5.78
C ARG A 34 5.26 2.82 5.15
N GLN A 35 5.51 3.13 3.88
CA GLN A 35 4.75 4.17 3.17
C GLN A 35 3.29 3.77 3.02
N ILE A 36 3.02 2.53 2.60
CA ILE A 36 1.65 2.01 2.47
C ILE A 36 0.93 2.05 3.82
N ALA A 37 1.57 1.57 4.89
CA ALA A 37 0.97 1.59 6.23
C ALA A 37 0.62 3.02 6.69
N LYS A 38 1.50 3.99 6.44
CA LYS A 38 1.27 5.41 6.72
C LYS A 38 0.10 5.98 5.90
N ASP A 39 0.06 5.67 4.61
CA ASP A 39 -0.94 6.22 3.69
C ASP A 39 -2.37 5.76 4.04
N ILE A 40 -2.51 4.57 4.61
CA ILE A 40 -3.80 4.01 5.05
C ILE A 40 -4.08 4.21 6.54
N GLY A 41 -3.21 4.91 7.27
CA GLY A 41 -3.42 5.24 8.68
C GLY A 41 -3.31 4.05 9.66
N THR A 42 -2.55 3.01 9.33
CA THR A 42 -2.32 1.85 10.21
C THR A 42 -0.85 1.71 10.62
N THR A 43 -0.56 0.87 11.60
CA THR A 43 0.82 0.50 11.94
C THR A 43 1.32 -0.63 11.04
N VAL A 44 2.64 -0.69 10.81
CA VAL A 44 3.26 -1.82 10.07
C VAL A 44 2.93 -3.16 10.73
N ARG A 45 2.82 -3.19 12.06
CA ARG A 45 2.52 -4.41 12.82
C ARG A 45 1.10 -4.92 12.54
N GLU A 46 0.11 -4.03 12.54
CA GLU A 46 -1.27 -4.36 12.18
C GLU A 46 -1.37 -4.75 10.70
N PHE A 47 -0.61 -4.09 9.84
CA PHE A 47 -0.62 -4.39 8.41
C PHE A 47 -0.18 -5.83 8.09
N ILE A 48 0.77 -6.39 8.85
CA ILE A 48 1.32 -7.74 8.62
C ILE A 48 0.70 -8.83 9.51
N SER A 49 -0.26 -8.49 10.39
CA SER A 49 -0.76 -9.42 11.40
C SER A 49 -1.69 -10.52 10.86
N ASN A 50 -2.23 -10.37 9.63
CA ASN A 50 -3.14 -11.31 8.99
C ASN A 50 -2.43 -12.43 8.20
N ARG A 51 -1.40 -13.06 8.77
CA ARG A 51 -0.82 -14.27 8.16
C ARG A 51 -1.66 -15.51 8.43
#